data_AF-A0A803JSM6-F1
#
_entry.id   AF-A0A803JSM6-F1
#
_cell.length_a   1.000
_cell.length_b   1.000
_cell.length_c   1.000
_cell.angle_alpha   90.00
_cell.angle_beta   90.00
_cell.angle_gamma   90.00
#
_symmetry.space_group_name_H-M   'P 1'
#
loop_
_entity.id
_entity.type
_entity.pdbx_description
1 polymer ?
#
loop_
_entity_poly.entity_id
_entity_poly.type
_entity_poly.pdbx_seq_one_letter_code
_entity_poly.pdbx_strand_id
1 'polypeptide(L)'
;MGMMDTLDEWHSIYIKAGIALPGALLSARFRDEGSDEQKMGLLLATALACLLACAAAQNNNPTENLALRGRATQSSTYYNYVFGYLASAINAIDGNMDSNFYHGSCSFTNNDMSPWWRVDLLKSHKISQIVVTNRGDCCGNLIDGAQILVGDSLENNGNNNPSCSEINYLPNGGTQTFECNGMAGRYVNIIIPGKETYLTLCEVQVFGVPVSKKPPCS
;
A
#
# COMPACT_ATOMS: atom_id res chain seq x y z
N MET A 1 -22.11 6.72 -36.64
CA MET A 1 -21.35 6.77 -35.37
C MET A 1 -19.99 7.35 -35.72
N GLY A 2 -19.72 8.57 -35.25
CA GLY A 2 -18.78 9.53 -35.84
C GLY A 2 -17.38 9.00 -36.08
N MET A 3 -16.87 9.26 -37.28
CA MET A 3 -15.48 9.17 -37.66
C MET A 3 -14.73 10.27 -36.88
N MET A 4 -13.77 9.89 -36.05
CA MET A 4 -12.92 10.83 -35.32
C MET A 4 -11.96 11.48 -36.31
N ASP A 5 -12.39 12.61 -36.86
CA ASP A 5 -11.60 13.49 -37.70
C ASP A 5 -10.80 14.48 -36.84
N THR A 6 -9.59 14.78 -37.32
CA THR A 6 -8.68 15.89 -36.99
C THR A 6 -7.45 15.57 -36.11
N LEU A 7 -6.30 16.03 -36.62
CA LEU A 7 -4.95 15.99 -36.03
C LEU A 7 -4.81 16.68 -34.66
N ASP A 8 -5.87 17.31 -34.16
CA ASP A 8 -5.85 18.13 -32.95
C ASP A 8 -5.96 17.30 -31.65
N GLU A 9 -6.61 16.14 -31.67
CA GLU A 9 -6.70 15.27 -30.49
C GLU A 9 -5.37 14.57 -30.17
N TRP A 10 -4.57 14.26 -31.19
CA TRP A 10 -3.26 13.60 -31.01
C TRP A 10 -2.20 14.56 -30.44
N HIS A 11 -2.17 15.82 -30.89
CA HIS A 11 -1.28 16.82 -30.31
C HIS A 11 -1.57 17.09 -28.83
N SER A 12 -2.85 17.02 -28.41
CA SER A 12 -3.21 17.19 -26.99
C SER A 12 -2.70 16.07 -26.07
N ILE A 13 -2.49 14.85 -26.58
CA ILE A 13 -1.98 13.72 -25.79
C ILE A 13 -0.47 13.86 -25.57
N TYR A 14 0.28 14.22 -26.61
CA TYR A 14 1.73 14.40 -26.53
C TYR A 14 2.14 15.61 -25.68
N ILE A 15 1.41 16.72 -25.75
CA ILE A 15 1.67 17.92 -24.94
C ILE A 15 1.39 17.68 -23.45
N LYS A 16 0.34 16.92 -23.10
CA LYS A 16 0.02 16.57 -21.70
C LYS A 16 1.03 15.58 -21.08
N ALA A 17 1.75 14.82 -21.91
CA ALA A 17 2.75 13.85 -21.48
C ALA A 17 4.19 14.41 -21.44
N GLY A 18 4.43 15.65 -21.89
CA GLY A 18 5.76 16.28 -21.87
C GLY A 18 6.80 15.66 -22.81
N ILE A 19 6.36 14.92 -23.84
CA ILE A 19 7.23 14.17 -24.76
C ILE A 19 7.47 15.00 -26.02
N ALA A 20 8.74 15.29 -26.34
CA ALA A 20 9.12 15.96 -27.59
C ALA A 20 8.86 15.04 -28.80
N LEU A 21 8.13 15.54 -29.78
CA LEU A 21 7.85 14.80 -31.03
C LEU A 21 9.14 14.65 -31.86
N PRO A 22 9.45 13.45 -32.38
CA PRO A 22 10.48 13.28 -33.40
C PRO A 22 10.07 14.05 -34.68
N GLY A 23 10.96 14.90 -35.21
CA GLY A 23 10.69 15.81 -36.33
C GLY A 23 10.32 15.17 -37.68
N ALA A 24 10.13 13.86 -37.75
CA ALA A 24 9.78 13.13 -38.97
C ALA A 24 8.26 13.09 -39.27
N LEU A 25 7.41 13.53 -38.35
CA LEU A 25 5.94 13.40 -38.48
C LEU A 25 5.26 14.53 -39.29
N LEU A 26 5.98 15.57 -39.71
CA LEU A 26 5.34 16.76 -40.29
C LEU A 26 5.04 16.71 -41.81
N SER A 27 5.28 15.60 -42.51
CA SER A 27 5.16 15.57 -43.98
C SER A 27 4.47 14.33 -44.61
N ALA A 28 3.87 13.43 -43.83
CA ALA A 28 3.23 12.25 -44.40
C ALA A 28 1.84 12.59 -44.98
N ARG A 29 1.80 12.91 -46.29
CA ARG A 29 0.56 12.92 -47.08
C ARG A 29 0.18 11.46 -47.39
N PHE A 30 -0.85 10.94 -46.73
CA PHE A 30 -1.41 9.63 -47.06
C PHE A 30 -2.21 9.73 -48.37
N ARG A 31 -1.68 9.13 -49.44
CA ARG A 31 -2.49 8.72 -50.60
C ARG A 31 -2.84 7.25 -50.41
N ASP A 32 -4.12 6.96 -50.54
CA ASP A 32 -4.68 5.61 -50.62
C ASP A 32 -3.93 4.76 -51.66
N GLU A 33 -3.86 3.45 -51.37
CA GLU A 33 -3.22 2.35 -52.13
C GLU A 33 -1.81 1.91 -51.66
N GLY A 34 -1.76 1.26 -50.49
CA GLY A 34 -0.53 0.67 -49.93
C GLY A 34 -0.41 -0.84 -50.13
N SER A 35 0.70 -1.28 -50.74
CA SER A 35 1.13 -2.67 -50.90
C SER A 35 1.27 -3.41 -49.56
N ASP A 36 1.35 -4.75 -49.58
CA ASP A 36 1.48 -5.60 -48.38
C ASP A 36 2.66 -5.21 -47.46
N GLU A 37 3.68 -4.55 -47.99
CA GLU A 37 4.79 -3.97 -47.21
C GLU A 37 4.36 -2.80 -46.31
N GLN A 38 3.44 -1.95 -46.75
CA GLN A 38 2.93 -0.83 -45.93
C GLN A 38 2.00 -1.31 -44.82
N LYS A 39 1.21 -2.36 -45.08
CA LYS A 39 0.38 -3.02 -44.06
C LYS A 39 1.26 -3.71 -43.00
N MET A 40 2.35 -4.35 -43.43
CA MET A 40 3.34 -4.93 -42.52
C MET A 40 4.04 -3.86 -41.68
N GLY A 41 4.39 -2.72 -42.28
CA GLY A 41 4.95 -1.57 -41.56
C GLY A 41 4.03 -1.01 -40.48
N LEU A 42 2.72 -0.93 -40.76
CA LEU A 42 1.72 -0.48 -39.77
C LEU A 42 1.56 -1.48 -38.61
N LEU A 43 1.51 -2.78 -38.91
CA LEU A 43 1.45 -3.83 -37.88
C LEU A 43 2.69 -3.80 -36.98
N LEU A 44 3.89 -3.66 -37.55
CA LEU A 44 5.13 -3.52 -36.78
C LEU A 44 5.15 -2.27 -35.91
N ALA A 45 4.68 -1.13 -36.43
CA ALA A 45 4.58 0.12 -35.68
C ALA A 45 3.59 0.02 -34.51
N THR A 46 2.43 -0.62 -34.70
CA THR A 46 1.46 -0.85 -33.62
C THR A 46 1.99 -1.80 -32.54
N ALA A 47 2.66 -2.89 -32.92
CA ALA A 47 3.30 -3.80 -31.98
C ALA A 47 4.40 -3.11 -31.16
N LEU A 48 5.23 -2.27 -31.80
CA LEU A 48 6.28 -1.51 -31.13
C LEU A 48 5.70 -0.45 -30.18
N ALA A 49 4.63 0.25 -30.59
CA ALA A 49 3.91 1.19 -29.73
C ALA A 49 3.25 0.49 -28.53
N CYS A 50 2.69 -0.71 -28.74
CA CYS A 50 2.12 -1.52 -27.67
C CYS A 50 3.20 -2.02 -26.70
N LEU A 51 4.37 -2.43 -27.20
CA LEU A 51 5.52 -2.81 -26.38
C LEU A 51 6.07 -1.63 -25.56
N LEU A 52 6.16 -0.45 -26.17
CA LEU A 52 6.59 0.78 -25.49
C LEU A 52 5.58 1.24 -24.43
N ALA A 53 4.28 1.12 -24.70
CA ALA A 53 3.22 1.40 -23.72
C ALA A 53 3.24 0.40 -22.54
N CYS A 54 3.49 -0.88 -22.81
CA CYS A 54 3.69 -1.89 -21.76
C CYS A 54 4.93 -1.61 -20.90
N ALA A 55 6.01 -1.11 -21.51
CA ALA A 55 7.22 -0.70 -20.77
C ALA A 55 6.96 0.54 -19.90
N ALA A 56 6.14 1.49 -20.37
CA ALA A 56 5.75 2.69 -19.64
C ALA A 56 4.70 2.44 -18.53
N ALA A 57 3.99 1.30 -18.55
CA ALA A 57 3.01 0.94 -17.53
C ALA A 57 3.63 0.37 -16.24
N GLN A 58 4.95 0.21 -16.16
CA GLN A 58 5.64 -0.23 -14.94
C GLN A 58 5.93 0.92 -13.97
N ASN A 59 4.91 1.68 -13.60
CA ASN A 59 4.99 2.60 -12.47
C ASN A 59 4.82 1.79 -11.16
N ASN A 60 5.86 1.06 -10.75
CA ASN A 60 5.93 0.38 -9.46
C ASN A 60 6.19 1.38 -8.32
N ASN A 61 5.47 2.50 -8.30
CA ASN A 61 5.60 3.47 -7.23
C ASN A 61 4.69 3.00 -6.08
N PRO A 62 5.21 2.70 -4.87
CA PRO A 62 4.43 2.18 -3.76
C PRO A 62 3.57 3.29 -3.14
N THR A 63 2.58 3.80 -3.89
CA THR A 63 1.68 4.86 -3.44
C THR A 63 0.36 4.33 -2.88
N GLU A 64 0.07 3.04 -3.05
CA GLU A 64 -1.14 2.40 -2.52
C GLU A 64 -0.89 1.83 -1.12
N ASN A 65 -1.77 2.16 -0.17
CA ASN A 65 -1.82 1.51 1.14
C ASN A 65 -2.34 0.07 0.97
N LEU A 66 -1.43 -0.89 1.07
CA LEU A 66 -1.70 -2.32 0.94
C LEU A 66 -2.63 -2.85 2.04
N ALA A 67 -2.66 -2.20 3.21
CA ALA A 67 -3.40 -2.65 4.37
C ALA A 67 -4.93 -2.58 4.17
N LEU A 68 -5.42 -1.65 3.33
CA LEU A 68 -6.86 -1.46 3.04
C LEU A 68 -7.55 -2.71 2.47
N ARG A 69 -6.79 -3.60 1.85
CA ARG A 69 -7.29 -4.86 1.27
C ARG A 69 -7.01 -6.07 2.17
N GLY A 70 -6.34 -5.84 3.29
CA GLY A 70 -5.91 -6.87 4.21
C GLY A 70 -7.02 -7.34 5.14
N ARG A 71 -6.65 -8.23 6.06
CA ARG A 71 -7.54 -8.68 7.15
C ARG A 71 -6.83 -8.47 8.47
N ALA A 72 -7.41 -7.62 9.31
CA ALA A 72 -6.86 -7.32 10.62
C ALA A 72 -7.43 -8.24 11.72
N THR A 73 -6.59 -8.55 12.71
CA THR A 73 -6.96 -9.27 13.94
C THR A 73 -6.06 -8.80 15.08
N GLN A 74 -6.47 -9.04 16.32
CA GLN A 74 -5.72 -8.62 17.51
C GLN A 74 -5.80 -9.66 18.63
N SER A 75 -4.96 -9.55 19.65
CA SER A 75 -4.85 -10.48 20.78
C SER A 75 -6.18 -10.68 21.50
N SER A 76 -6.87 -9.57 21.78
CA SER A 76 -8.20 -9.52 22.35
C SER A 76 -8.89 -8.24 21.90
N THR A 77 -10.21 -8.17 21.99
CA THR A 77 -10.96 -6.94 21.69
C THR A 77 -11.48 -6.36 22.99
N TYR A 78 -11.27 -5.05 23.18
CA TYR A 78 -11.69 -4.33 24.38
C TYR A 78 -13.17 -4.59 24.67
N TYR A 79 -13.46 -5.20 25.82
CA TYR A 79 -14.83 -5.50 26.23
C TYR A 79 -15.34 -4.45 27.21
N ASN A 80 -16.26 -3.63 26.73
CA ASN A 80 -17.04 -2.71 27.55
C ASN A 80 -18.48 -2.70 27.02
N TYR A 81 -19.45 -2.76 27.92
CA TYR A 81 -20.87 -2.81 27.55
C TYR A 81 -21.32 -1.62 26.69
N VAL A 82 -20.72 -0.45 26.88
CA VAL A 82 -21.13 0.80 26.24
C VAL A 82 -20.30 1.09 24.97
N PHE A 83 -19.01 0.77 24.96
CA PHE A 83 -18.10 1.20 23.87
C PHE A 83 -17.29 0.07 23.22
N GLY A 84 -17.40 -1.18 23.67
CA GLY A 84 -16.59 -2.28 23.16
C GLY A 84 -16.83 -2.59 21.67
N TYR A 85 -17.99 -2.24 21.12
CA TYR A 85 -18.28 -2.43 19.69
C TYR A 85 -17.43 -1.53 18.77
N LEU A 86 -16.81 -0.47 19.32
CA LEU A 86 -15.92 0.44 18.59
C LEU A 86 -14.48 -0.06 18.49
N ALA A 87 -14.12 -1.17 19.14
CA ALA A 87 -12.74 -1.59 19.38
C ALA A 87 -12.18 -2.60 18.35
N SER A 88 -12.86 -2.77 17.22
CA SER A 88 -12.54 -3.82 16.24
C SER A 88 -11.13 -3.65 15.64
N ALA A 89 -10.43 -4.76 15.43
CA ALA A 89 -9.10 -4.75 14.81
C ALA A 89 -9.10 -4.11 13.41
N ILE A 90 -10.21 -4.23 12.66
CA ILE A 90 -10.34 -3.71 11.29
C ILE A 90 -10.25 -2.19 11.22
N ASN A 91 -10.59 -1.50 12.30
CA ASN A 91 -10.62 -0.04 12.33
C ASN A 91 -9.23 0.58 12.13
N ALA A 92 -8.15 -0.17 12.38
CA ALA A 92 -6.80 0.30 12.12
C ALA A 92 -6.38 0.18 10.64
N ILE A 93 -7.24 -0.32 9.74
CA ILE A 93 -6.99 -0.42 8.29
C ILE A 93 -8.20 -0.01 7.47
N ASP A 94 -9.08 0.82 8.05
CA ASP A 94 -10.30 1.27 7.39
C ASP A 94 -10.08 2.50 6.48
N GLY A 95 -8.87 3.07 6.50
CA GLY A 95 -8.50 4.23 5.71
C GLY A 95 -8.82 5.56 6.36
N ASN A 96 -9.17 5.59 7.65
CA ASN A 96 -9.51 6.79 8.39
C ASN A 96 -8.58 7.00 9.59
N MET A 97 -7.81 8.08 9.55
CA MET A 97 -6.82 8.42 10.58
C MET A 97 -7.42 9.16 11.79
N ASP A 98 -8.74 9.08 12.00
CA ASP A 98 -9.39 9.74 13.14
C ASP A 98 -8.89 9.15 14.46
N SER A 99 -8.12 9.95 15.18
CA SER A 99 -7.46 9.52 16.40
C SER A 99 -8.38 9.49 17.64
N ASN A 100 -9.62 9.95 17.55
CA ASN A 100 -10.56 9.86 18.66
C ASN A 100 -11.20 8.47 18.70
N PHE A 101 -10.90 7.68 19.74
CA PHE A 101 -11.44 6.33 19.90
C PHE A 101 -12.98 6.28 19.80
N TYR A 102 -13.67 7.30 20.33
CA TYR A 102 -15.13 7.33 20.35
C TYR A 102 -15.76 7.56 18.96
N HIS A 103 -14.97 7.91 17.95
CA HIS A 103 -15.45 8.03 16.57
C HIS A 103 -15.45 6.68 15.82
N GLY A 104 -14.95 5.60 16.46
CA GLY A 104 -15.04 4.24 15.93
C GLY A 104 -13.98 3.88 14.89
N SER A 105 -12.92 4.68 14.77
CA SER A 105 -11.83 4.50 13.81
C SER A 105 -10.53 4.03 14.47
N CYS A 106 -10.60 3.40 15.65
CA CYS A 106 -9.41 2.84 16.28
C CYS A 106 -9.66 1.40 16.73
N SER A 107 -8.66 0.54 16.56
CA SER A 107 -8.61 -0.77 17.19
C SER A 107 -8.22 -0.63 18.66
N PHE A 108 -8.70 -1.52 19.52
CA PHE A 108 -8.40 -1.47 20.95
C PHE A 108 -8.44 -2.86 21.59
N THR A 109 -7.34 -3.27 22.22
CA THR A 109 -7.26 -4.53 22.97
C THR A 109 -7.79 -4.39 24.39
N ASN A 110 -7.89 -5.49 25.15
CA ASN A 110 -7.95 -5.41 26.61
C ASN A 110 -6.56 -5.15 27.20
N ASN A 111 -6.50 -5.08 28.54
CA ASN A 111 -5.26 -5.07 29.29
C ASN A 111 -4.64 -6.48 29.28
N ASP A 112 -3.86 -6.78 28.26
CA ASP A 112 -3.26 -8.11 28.08
C ASP A 112 -1.77 -8.05 28.40
N MET A 113 -1.19 -9.20 28.76
CA MET A 113 0.26 -9.35 28.74
C MET A 113 0.74 -9.43 27.28
N SER A 114 1.58 -8.48 26.88
CA SER A 114 2.09 -8.36 25.51
C SER A 114 1.00 -8.29 24.43
N PRO A 115 0.11 -7.26 24.46
CA PRO A 115 -0.96 -7.13 23.48
C PRO A 115 -0.37 -6.94 22.08
N TRP A 116 -1.08 -7.48 21.08
CA TRP A 116 -0.65 -7.40 19.69
C TRP A 116 -1.82 -7.21 18.74
N TRP A 117 -1.53 -6.58 17.61
CA TRP A 117 -2.40 -6.42 16.46
C TRP A 117 -1.66 -6.90 15.20
N ARG A 118 -2.39 -7.47 14.24
CA ARG A 118 -1.81 -7.96 12.98
C ARG A 118 -2.73 -7.69 11.79
N VAL A 119 -2.14 -7.32 10.66
CA VAL A 119 -2.79 -7.39 9.34
C VAL A 119 -2.17 -8.48 8.47
N ASP A 120 -3.04 -9.29 7.87
CA ASP A 120 -2.70 -10.20 6.76
C ASP A 120 -2.89 -9.46 5.42
N LEU A 121 -1.79 -9.19 4.72
CA LEU A 121 -1.78 -8.55 3.40
C LEU A 121 -2.16 -9.50 2.25
N LEU A 122 -2.58 -10.72 2.57
CA LEU A 122 -2.98 -11.83 1.68
C LEU A 122 -1.85 -12.44 0.85
N LYS A 123 -0.81 -11.67 0.53
CA LYS A 123 0.39 -12.09 -0.20
C LYS A 123 1.62 -11.40 0.39
N SER A 124 2.79 -11.99 0.15
CA SER A 124 4.06 -11.42 0.59
C SER A 124 4.44 -10.23 -0.29
N HIS A 125 4.83 -9.13 0.36
CA HIS A 125 5.26 -7.88 -0.26
C HIS A 125 6.62 -7.48 0.31
N LYS A 126 7.42 -6.76 -0.47
CA LYS A 126 8.59 -6.02 0.03
C LYS A 126 8.09 -4.70 0.60
N ILE A 127 8.02 -4.62 1.91
CA ILE A 127 7.48 -3.48 2.64
C ILE A 127 8.54 -2.37 2.70
N SER A 128 8.25 -1.22 2.12
CA SER A 128 9.13 -0.06 2.15
C SER A 128 8.96 0.73 3.44
N GLN A 129 7.72 1.06 3.79
CA GLN A 129 7.40 1.88 4.96
C GLN A 129 6.05 1.47 5.56
N ILE A 130 5.91 1.70 6.86
CA ILE A 130 4.67 1.54 7.61
C ILE A 130 4.36 2.87 8.31
N VAL A 131 3.13 3.35 8.23
CA VAL A 131 2.68 4.58 8.89
C VAL A 131 1.69 4.19 9.98
N VAL A 132 1.90 4.68 11.20
CA VAL A 132 1.05 4.38 12.36
C VAL A 132 0.46 5.67 12.92
N THR A 133 -0.85 5.69 13.13
CA THR A 133 -1.59 6.76 13.82
C THR A 133 -2.00 6.29 15.20
N ASN A 134 -1.58 7.02 16.23
CA ASN A 134 -1.89 6.73 17.63
C ASN A 134 -3.24 7.31 18.05
N ARG A 135 -3.76 6.84 19.18
CA ARG A 135 -4.93 7.43 19.85
C ARG A 135 -4.67 8.87 20.27
N GLY A 136 -5.66 9.74 20.09
CA GLY A 136 -5.57 11.19 20.30
C GLY A 136 -6.38 11.75 21.44
N ASP A 137 -7.52 11.15 21.78
CA ASP A 137 -8.39 11.64 22.86
C ASP A 137 -7.79 11.43 24.26
N CYS A 138 -6.94 10.41 24.43
CA CYS A 138 -6.12 10.19 25.62
C CYS A 138 -5.04 9.13 25.36
N CYS A 139 -4.24 8.87 26.40
CA CYS A 139 -3.61 7.56 26.57
C CYS A 139 -2.58 7.16 25.49
N GLY A 140 -2.07 8.11 24.71
CA GLY A 140 -1.14 7.84 23.61
C GLY A 140 0.18 7.22 24.08
N ASN A 141 0.61 7.50 25.32
CA ASN A 141 1.80 6.91 25.93
C ASN A 141 1.73 5.38 26.13
N LEU A 142 0.56 4.75 25.94
CA LEU A 142 0.43 3.29 26.09
C LEU A 142 1.15 2.52 24.97
N ILE A 143 1.32 3.14 23.79
CA ILE A 143 2.02 2.53 22.64
C ILE A 143 3.54 2.50 22.81
N ASP A 144 4.10 3.27 23.75
CA ASP A 144 5.54 3.40 23.92
C ASP A 144 6.19 2.03 24.20
N GLY A 145 7.19 1.69 23.39
CA GLY A 145 7.88 0.40 23.38
C GLY A 145 7.26 -0.65 22.45
N ALA A 146 6.26 -0.27 21.62
CA ALA A 146 5.72 -1.19 20.61
C ALA A 146 6.75 -1.49 19.52
N GLN A 147 6.77 -2.74 19.05
CA GLN A 147 7.60 -3.19 17.94
C GLN A 147 6.74 -3.48 16.71
N ILE A 148 7.21 -3.03 15.55
CA ILE A 148 6.61 -3.32 14.25
C ILE A 148 7.37 -4.48 13.62
N LEU A 149 6.72 -5.61 13.41
CA LEU A 149 7.33 -6.83 12.91
C LEU A 149 6.77 -7.17 11.52
N VAL A 150 7.63 -7.66 10.63
CA VAL A 150 7.27 -8.01 9.26
C VAL A 150 7.80 -9.40 8.92
N GLY A 151 6.94 -10.28 8.41
CA GLY A 151 7.37 -11.60 7.94
C GLY A 151 6.26 -12.47 7.40
N ASP A 152 6.60 -13.73 7.10
CA ASP A 152 5.69 -14.73 6.52
C ASP A 152 5.27 -15.82 7.51
N SER A 153 5.81 -15.83 8.75
CA SER A 153 5.46 -16.81 9.77
C SER A 153 4.27 -16.38 10.61
N LEU A 154 3.43 -17.34 11.01
CA LEU A 154 2.38 -17.19 12.01
C LEU A 154 2.73 -17.84 13.36
N GLU A 155 3.96 -18.34 13.53
CA GLU A 155 4.43 -18.82 14.83
C GLU A 155 4.29 -17.71 15.88
N ASN A 156 3.74 -18.05 17.05
CA ASN A 156 3.39 -17.08 18.09
C ASN A 156 2.55 -15.90 17.53
N ASN A 157 1.55 -16.20 16.67
CA ASN A 157 0.73 -15.19 15.98
C ASN A 157 1.50 -14.23 15.05
N GLY A 158 2.74 -14.56 14.67
CA GLY A 158 3.61 -13.69 13.89
C GLY A 158 4.44 -12.72 14.76
N ASN A 159 4.34 -12.84 16.10
CA ASN A 159 5.08 -11.99 17.03
C ASN A 159 6.57 -12.36 17.15
N ASN A 160 7.01 -13.43 16.48
CA ASN A 160 8.42 -13.81 16.37
C ASN A 160 9.05 -13.40 15.02
N ASN A 161 8.29 -12.73 14.14
CA ASN A 161 8.84 -12.22 12.88
C ASN A 161 9.89 -11.12 13.16
N PRO A 162 10.86 -10.91 12.24
CA PRO A 162 11.87 -9.87 12.41
C PRO A 162 11.26 -8.47 12.61
N SER A 163 11.88 -7.69 13.49
CA SER A 163 11.49 -6.30 13.73
C SER A 163 11.94 -5.40 12.57
N CYS A 164 10.99 -4.63 12.03
CA CYS A 164 11.25 -3.52 11.13
C CYS A 164 11.66 -2.26 11.92
N SER A 165 10.92 -1.93 12.99
CA SER A 165 11.16 -0.72 13.77
C SER A 165 10.54 -0.80 15.16
N GLU A 166 10.86 0.18 16.00
CA GLU A 166 10.31 0.35 17.35
C GLU A 166 9.70 1.74 17.51
N ILE A 167 8.51 1.77 18.12
CA ILE A 167 7.78 2.98 18.47
C ILE A 167 8.23 3.42 19.87
N ASN A 168 9.32 4.17 19.92
CA ASN A 168 9.88 4.67 21.19
C ASN A 168 8.94 5.68 21.87
N TYR A 169 8.35 6.57 21.07
CA TYR A 169 7.42 7.59 21.53
C TYR A 169 6.54 8.05 20.37
N LEU A 170 5.23 8.09 20.58
CA LEU A 170 4.29 8.66 19.62
C LEU A 170 3.21 9.44 20.42
N PRO A 171 3.15 10.78 20.30
CA PRO A 171 2.24 11.58 21.12
C PRO A 171 0.77 11.24 20.82
N ASN A 172 -0.14 11.76 21.65
CA ASN A 172 -1.58 11.67 21.41
C ASN A 172 -1.92 12.17 19.99
N GLY A 173 -2.54 11.33 19.17
CA GLY A 173 -2.95 11.64 17.81
C GLY A 173 -1.78 11.75 16.82
N GLY A 174 -0.56 11.45 17.29
CA GLY A 174 0.63 11.46 16.47
C GLY A 174 0.55 10.42 15.36
N THR A 175 1.00 10.82 14.17
CA THR A 175 1.22 9.91 13.05
C THR A 175 2.72 9.88 12.75
N GLN A 176 3.29 8.70 12.62
CA GLN A 176 4.71 8.54 12.29
C GLN A 176 4.91 7.48 11.21
N THR A 177 5.89 7.72 10.34
CA THR A 177 6.35 6.77 9.32
C THR A 177 7.58 6.03 9.82
N PHE A 178 7.61 4.72 9.59
CA PHE A 178 8.67 3.80 9.97
C PHE A 178 9.19 3.10 8.70
N GLU A 179 10.48 3.25 8.42
CA GLU A 179 11.12 2.66 7.26
C GLU A 179 11.46 1.18 7.51
N CYS A 180 10.95 0.28 6.66
CA CYS A 180 11.19 -1.17 6.72
C CYS A 180 12.17 -1.67 5.65
N ASN A 181 12.77 -0.77 4.86
CA ASN A 181 13.89 -1.07 3.96
C ASN A 181 13.66 -2.26 3.00
N GLY A 182 12.42 -2.51 2.59
CA GLY A 182 12.08 -3.58 1.66
C GLY A 182 11.99 -4.98 2.27
N MET A 183 11.85 -5.10 3.60
CA MET A 183 11.60 -6.37 4.28
C MET A 183 10.45 -7.13 3.64
N ALA A 184 10.67 -8.42 3.34
CA ALA A 184 9.65 -9.26 2.74
C ALA A 184 8.73 -9.85 3.83
N GLY A 185 7.43 -9.68 3.66
CA GLY A 185 6.44 -10.31 4.53
C GLY A 185 5.01 -10.17 4.03
N ARG A 186 4.19 -11.15 4.40
CA ARG A 186 2.73 -11.15 4.25
C ARG A 186 2.03 -10.57 5.48
N TYR A 187 2.62 -10.74 6.65
CA TYR A 187 2.06 -10.30 7.92
C TYR A 187 2.84 -9.11 8.45
N VAL A 188 2.10 -8.11 8.90
CA VAL A 188 2.62 -7.00 9.69
C VAL A 188 1.98 -7.08 11.07
N ASN A 189 2.81 -7.19 12.10
CA ASN A 189 2.38 -7.21 13.50
C ASN A 189 2.85 -5.93 14.20
N ILE A 190 2.06 -5.42 15.13
CA ILE A 190 2.47 -4.43 16.12
C ILE A 190 2.23 -5.04 17.49
N ILE A 191 3.27 -5.18 18.31
CA ILE A 191 3.23 -5.81 19.62
C ILE A 191 3.91 -4.92 20.67
N ILE A 192 3.40 -4.89 21.90
CA ILE A 192 4.10 -4.26 23.03
C ILE A 192 4.68 -5.37 23.93
N PRO A 193 5.93 -5.80 23.76
CA PRO A 193 6.45 -6.99 24.44
C PRO A 193 6.68 -6.76 25.95
N GLY A 194 6.46 -7.79 26.76
CA GLY A 194 6.87 -7.85 28.16
C GLY A 194 6.12 -6.91 29.10
N LYS A 195 5.03 -6.29 28.65
CA LYS A 195 4.25 -5.31 29.40
C LYS A 195 2.78 -5.72 29.43
N GLU A 196 2.15 -5.63 30.60
CA GLU A 196 0.70 -5.68 30.73
C GLU A 196 0.15 -4.29 30.41
N THR A 197 -0.54 -4.16 29.28
CA THR A 197 -1.05 -2.87 28.81
C THR A 197 -2.15 -3.09 27.79
N TYR A 198 -2.73 -1.99 27.34
CA TYR A 198 -3.59 -1.94 26.16
C TYR A 198 -2.78 -1.52 24.93
N LEU A 199 -3.19 -2.01 23.76
CA LEU A 199 -2.75 -1.52 22.47
C LEU A 199 -3.93 -0.85 21.76
N THR A 200 -3.74 0.40 21.32
CA THR A 200 -4.70 1.14 20.50
C THR A 200 -3.99 1.63 19.25
N LEU A 201 -4.57 1.37 18.08
CA LEU A 201 -4.06 1.83 16.80
C LEU A 201 -5.23 2.43 16.03
N CYS A 202 -5.14 3.70 15.64
CA CYS A 202 -6.19 4.37 14.88
C CYS A 202 -6.01 4.20 13.37
N GLU A 203 -4.78 4.08 12.89
CA GLU A 203 -4.56 3.67 11.49
C GLU A 203 -3.17 3.05 11.35
N VAL A 204 -3.05 2.01 10.54
CA VAL A 204 -1.82 1.34 10.13
C VAL A 204 -1.82 1.23 8.62
N GLN A 205 -1.01 2.07 7.98
CA GLN A 205 -0.84 2.07 6.54
C GLN A 205 0.43 1.33 6.18
N VAL A 206 0.35 0.43 5.20
CA VAL A 206 1.48 -0.39 4.78
C VAL A 206 1.77 -0.13 3.30
N PHE A 207 2.99 0.28 3.00
CA PHE A 207 3.42 0.58 1.63
C PHE A 207 4.55 -0.35 1.21
N GLY A 208 4.53 -0.76 -0.06
CA GLY A 208 5.51 -1.69 -0.60
C GLY A 208 5.11 -2.19 -1.98
N VAL A 209 5.85 -3.19 -2.46
CA VAL A 209 5.61 -3.81 -3.77
C VAL A 209 5.48 -5.33 -3.64
N PRO A 210 4.69 -6.00 -4.49
CA PRO A 210 4.61 -7.46 -4.47
C PRO A 210 5.98 -8.12 -4.66
N VAL A 211 6.24 -9.22 -3.95
CA VAL A 211 7.46 -10.02 -4.20
C VAL A 211 7.33 -10.66 -5.59
N SER A 212 8.13 -10.20 -6.54
CA SER A 212 8.13 -10.72 -7.91
C SER A 212 8.58 -12.18 -7.96
N LYS A 213 7.69 -13.09 -8.36
CA LYS A 213 8.06 -14.43 -8.79
C LYS A 213 8.56 -14.37 -10.23
N LYS A 214 9.74 -13.79 -10.50
CA LYS A 214 10.37 -14.02 -11.79
C LYS A 214 10.93 -15.45 -11.75
N PRO A 215 10.42 -16.42 -12.55
CA PRO A 215 11.08 -17.71 -12.63
C PRO A 215 12.53 -17.48 -13.10
N PRO A 216 13.52 -18.20 -12.55
CA PRO A 216 14.86 -18.15 -13.10
C PRO A 216 14.76 -18.54 -14.58
N CYS A 217 15.30 -17.69 -15.46
CA CYS A 217 15.48 -18.09 -16.84
C CYS A 217 16.47 -19.26 -16.84
N SER A 218 15.99 -20.46 -17.13
CA SER A 218 16.78 -21.66 -17.41
C SER A 218 16.84 -21.88 -18.91
#